data_AF-A0A954R253-F1
#
_entry.id   AF-A0A954R253-F1
#
_cell.length_a   1.000
_cell.length_b   1.000
_cell.length_c   1.000
_cell.angle_alpha   90.00
_cell.angle_beta   90.00
_cell.angle_gamma   90.00
#
_symmetry.space_group_name_H-M   'P 1'
#
loop_
_entity.id
_entity.type
_entity.pdbx_description
1 polymer ?
#
loop_
_entity_poly.entity_id
_entity_poly.type
_entity_poly.pdbx_seq_one_letter_code
_entity_poly.pdbx_strand_id
1 'polypeptide(L)'
;MINTICLLLLLPVVGPQAIEDLTVLDGGSPSARRWIDWSDPGLMLVHHLNGLTRACLTAREGEINNLKSAEDWKKRQAEVRQTLDQILGPWPARSPLNARVTGILRKDGYRVEKVVFESMPGFHVTGALFIPARHSGRGPAILNVIGHSTQAFRRDIYQNVILNLVHKGFVVFTIDLEQLIHWCVR
;
A
#
# COMPACT_ATOMS: atom_id res chain seq x y z
N MET A 1 22.40 -95.54 29.29
CA MET A 1 23.30 -94.39 29.53
C MET A 1 22.47 -93.13 29.29
N ILE A 2 22.04 -92.46 30.36
CA ILE A 2 21.22 -91.23 30.30
C ILE A 2 22.17 -90.07 30.61
N ASN A 3 22.29 -89.11 29.69
CA ASN A 3 23.14 -87.93 29.85
C ASN A 3 22.26 -86.69 30.00
N THR A 4 22.32 -86.07 31.18
CA THR A 4 21.60 -84.87 31.58
C THR A 4 22.26 -83.64 30.95
N ILE A 5 21.51 -82.79 30.25
CA ILE A 5 21.98 -81.50 29.73
C ILE A 5 21.15 -80.38 30.40
N CYS A 6 21.85 -79.56 31.19
CA CYS A 6 21.32 -78.35 31.84
C CYS A 6 21.40 -77.17 30.87
N LEU A 7 20.28 -76.52 30.58
CA LEU A 7 20.21 -75.34 29.72
C LEU A 7 20.04 -74.07 30.58
N LEU A 8 21.05 -73.20 30.59
CA LEU A 8 21.04 -71.90 31.27
C LEU A 8 20.30 -70.87 30.40
N LEU A 9 19.21 -70.31 30.92
CA LEU A 9 18.43 -69.21 30.34
C LEU A 9 19.03 -67.85 30.75
N LEU A 10 19.47 -67.07 29.76
CA LEU A 10 19.83 -65.65 29.92
C LEU A 10 18.66 -64.79 29.45
N LEU A 11 18.02 -64.04 30.36
CA LEU A 11 17.03 -63.01 30.04
C LEU A 11 17.71 -61.64 30.00
N PRO A 12 17.51 -60.81 28.96
CA PRO A 12 17.98 -59.42 28.96
C PRO A 12 17.04 -58.54 29.78
N VAL A 13 17.62 -57.70 30.64
CA VAL A 13 16.92 -56.65 31.40
C VAL A 13 16.63 -55.48 30.45
N VAL A 14 15.36 -55.18 30.20
CA VAL A 14 14.93 -53.95 29.51
C VAL A 14 14.55 -52.93 30.58
N GLY A 15 15.36 -51.88 30.73
CA GLY A 15 15.01 -50.70 31.52
C GLY A 15 14.03 -49.80 30.76
N PRO A 16 13.15 -49.05 31.44
CA PRO A 16 12.23 -48.12 30.78
C PRO A 16 13.01 -47.00 30.09
N GLN A 17 12.75 -46.77 28.79
CA GLN A 17 13.23 -45.58 28.10
C GLN A 17 12.41 -44.37 28.58
N ALA A 18 13.08 -43.41 29.21
CA ALA A 18 12.49 -42.09 29.44
C ALA A 18 12.25 -41.43 28.06
N ILE A 19 10.98 -41.24 27.70
CA ILE A 19 10.59 -40.38 26.58
C ILE A 19 10.58 -38.95 27.12
N GLU A 20 11.76 -38.33 27.15
CA GLU A 20 11.87 -36.88 27.22
C GLU A 20 11.93 -36.34 25.80
N ASP A 21 10.78 -36.32 25.14
CA ASP A 21 10.66 -35.60 23.88
C ASP A 21 10.41 -34.10 24.17
N LEU A 22 11.48 -33.42 24.56
CA LEU A 22 11.55 -31.97 24.75
C LEU A 22 12.01 -31.25 23.48
N THR A 23 11.73 -31.82 22.30
CA THR A 23 11.98 -31.15 21.03
C THR A 23 10.91 -30.08 20.78
N VAL A 24 11.11 -28.92 21.40
CA VAL A 24 10.28 -27.72 21.17
C VAL A 24 10.53 -27.13 19.76
N LEU A 25 11.34 -27.78 18.90
CA LEU A 25 11.71 -27.30 17.58
C LEU A 25 11.79 -28.47 16.58
N ASP A 26 10.65 -28.94 16.09
CA ASP A 26 10.58 -29.89 14.96
C ASP A 26 10.89 -29.16 13.64
N GLY A 27 12.17 -29.08 13.31
CA GLY A 27 12.71 -28.50 12.09
C GLY A 27 12.49 -29.34 10.82
N GLY A 28 11.26 -29.77 10.52
CA GLY A 28 10.95 -30.22 9.14
C GLY A 28 10.13 -31.49 8.95
N SER A 29 9.27 -31.91 9.88
CA SER A 29 8.28 -32.94 9.58
C SER A 29 7.18 -32.39 8.63
N PRO A 30 6.84 -33.07 7.51
CA PRO A 30 5.78 -32.64 6.59
C PRO A 30 4.38 -32.63 7.21
N SER A 31 4.19 -33.31 8.34
CA SER A 31 2.92 -33.44 9.06
C SER A 31 2.88 -32.67 10.39
N ALA A 32 4.01 -32.11 10.84
CA ALA A 32 4.01 -31.22 11.99
C ALA A 32 3.65 -29.80 11.54
N ARG A 33 2.99 -29.04 12.43
CA ARG A 33 2.90 -27.57 12.26
C ARG A 33 4.32 -27.06 11.98
N ARG A 34 4.48 -26.03 11.16
CA ARG A 34 5.81 -25.49 10.81
C ARG A 34 6.07 -24.30 11.72
N TRP A 35 6.74 -24.53 12.86
CA TRP A 35 6.74 -23.53 13.96
C TRP A 35 7.72 -22.40 13.67
N ILE A 36 8.67 -22.62 12.74
CA ILE A 36 9.62 -21.61 12.28
C ILE A 36 9.80 -21.79 10.77
N ASP A 37 9.00 -21.07 9.98
CA ASP A 37 9.21 -20.93 8.53
C ASP A 37 10.37 -19.97 8.20
N TRP A 38 10.82 -19.16 9.19
CA TRP A 38 11.72 -18.03 8.98
C TRP A 38 12.87 -18.06 9.98
N SER A 39 14.11 -18.11 9.48
CA SER A 39 15.34 -18.05 10.28
C SER A 39 15.74 -16.62 10.71
N ASP A 40 14.88 -15.63 10.44
CA ASP A 40 15.05 -14.23 10.81
C ASP A 40 13.93 -13.79 11.78
N PRO A 41 14.15 -13.88 13.11
CA PRO A 41 13.15 -13.48 14.10
C PRO A 41 12.80 -11.99 14.04
N GLY A 42 13.72 -11.14 13.56
CA GLY A 42 13.50 -9.69 13.44
C GLY A 42 12.45 -9.32 12.40
N LEU A 43 12.21 -10.19 11.42
CA LEU A 43 11.23 -9.99 10.36
C LEU A 43 9.93 -10.79 10.54
N MET A 44 9.75 -11.52 11.64
CA MET A 44 8.57 -12.39 11.83
C MET A 44 7.24 -11.65 11.69
N LEU A 45 7.13 -10.44 12.25
CA LEU A 45 5.92 -9.61 12.09
C LEU A 45 5.68 -9.24 10.61
N VAL A 46 6.74 -8.84 9.90
CA VAL A 46 6.65 -8.49 8.47
C VAL A 46 6.24 -9.70 7.65
N HIS A 47 6.81 -10.88 7.93
CA HIS A 47 6.42 -12.13 7.27
C HIS A 47 4.95 -12.48 7.52
N HIS A 48 4.48 -12.35 8.75
CA HIS A 48 3.09 -12.59 9.10
C HIS A 48 2.14 -11.64 8.34
N LEU A 49 2.41 -10.33 8.37
CA LEU A 49 1.60 -9.33 7.66
C LEU A 49 1.64 -9.52 6.15
N ASN A 50 2.79 -9.90 5.58
CA ASN A 50 2.91 -10.25 4.18
C ASN A 50 2.11 -11.52 3.85
N GLY A 51 2.09 -12.50 4.74
CA GLY A 51 1.25 -13.70 4.61
C GLY A 51 -0.24 -13.35 4.54
N LEU A 52 -0.71 -12.52 5.48
CA LEU A 52 -2.09 -12.00 5.46
C LEU A 52 -2.40 -11.24 4.17
N THR A 53 -1.50 -10.35 3.75
CA THR A 53 -1.64 -9.56 2.52
C THR A 53 -1.75 -10.47 1.30
N ARG A 54 -0.89 -11.48 1.19
CA ARG A 54 -0.92 -12.45 0.09
C ARG A 54 -2.23 -13.24 0.07
N ALA A 55 -2.71 -13.70 1.23
CA ALA A 55 -3.98 -14.40 1.32
C ALA A 55 -5.15 -13.54 0.80
N CYS A 56 -5.20 -12.25 1.17
CA CYS A 56 -6.18 -11.30 0.65
C CYS A 56 -6.05 -11.07 -0.87
N LEU A 57 -4.82 -10.94 -1.38
CA LEU A 57 -4.58 -10.75 -2.81
C LEU A 57 -5.01 -11.99 -3.63
N THR A 58 -4.70 -13.19 -3.16
CA THR A 58 -5.13 -14.45 -3.80
C THR A 58 -6.65 -14.58 -3.83
N ALA A 59 -7.33 -14.25 -2.73
CA ALA A 59 -8.80 -14.26 -2.68
C ALA A 59 -9.41 -13.29 -3.69
N ARG A 60 -8.90 -12.05 -3.73
CA ARG A 60 -9.32 -11.02 -4.70
C ARG A 60 -9.08 -11.47 -6.15
N GLU A 61 -7.95 -12.10 -6.43
CA GLU A 61 -7.64 -12.61 -7.77
C GLU A 61 -8.64 -13.70 -8.20
N GLY A 62 -9.01 -14.61 -7.30
CA GLY A 62 -10.06 -15.60 -7.53
C GLY A 62 -11.42 -14.96 -7.86
N GLU A 63 -11.83 -13.93 -7.12
CA GLU A 63 -13.06 -13.17 -7.42
C GLU A 63 -13.03 -12.54 -8.81
N ILE A 64 -11.92 -11.86 -9.14
CA ILE A 64 -11.77 -11.13 -10.41
C ILE A 64 -11.77 -12.09 -11.59
N ASN A 65 -11.12 -13.26 -11.46
CA ASN A 65 -11.06 -14.26 -12.51
C ASN A 65 -12.45 -14.82 -12.88
N ASN A 66 -13.45 -14.67 -12.02
CA ASN A 66 -14.83 -15.10 -12.26
C ASN A 66 -15.70 -14.03 -12.94
N LEU A 67 -15.23 -12.79 -13.09
CA LEU A 67 -15.97 -11.72 -13.79
C LEU A 67 -15.88 -11.94 -15.30
N LYS A 68 -17.01 -12.18 -15.99
CA LYS A 68 -17.03 -12.52 -17.43
C LYS A 68 -17.81 -11.53 -18.28
N SER A 69 -18.62 -10.67 -17.66
CA SER A 69 -19.50 -9.73 -18.35
C SER A 69 -19.30 -8.29 -17.89
N ALA A 70 -19.78 -7.33 -18.69
CA ALA A 70 -19.80 -5.93 -18.30
C ALA A 70 -20.67 -5.68 -17.04
N GLU A 71 -21.69 -6.51 -16.81
CA GLU A 71 -22.54 -6.43 -15.62
C GLU A 71 -21.79 -6.86 -14.36
N ASP A 72 -21.01 -7.95 -14.43
CA ASP A 72 -20.16 -8.41 -13.31
C ASP A 72 -19.18 -7.31 -12.87
N TRP A 73 -18.56 -6.64 -13.84
CA TRP A 73 -17.63 -5.52 -13.56
C TRP A 73 -18.34 -4.32 -12.93
N LYS A 74 -19.56 -3.99 -13.37
CA LYS A 74 -20.37 -2.93 -12.75
C LYS A 74 -20.74 -3.27 -11.31
N LYS A 75 -21.12 -4.53 -11.05
CA LYS A 75 -21.40 -5.02 -9.69
C LYS A 75 -20.17 -4.91 -8.79
N ARG A 76 -19.02 -5.41 -9.25
CA ARG A 76 -17.75 -5.30 -8.51
C ARG A 76 -17.36 -3.84 -8.25
N GLN A 77 -17.57 -2.96 -9.22
CA GLN A 77 -17.29 -1.53 -9.06
C GLN A 77 -18.12 -0.91 -7.93
N ALA A 78 -19.40 -1.26 -7.83
CA ALA A 78 -20.27 -0.81 -6.73
C ALA A 78 -19.77 -1.34 -5.37
N GLU A 79 -19.42 -2.63 -5.29
CA GLU A 79 -18.87 -3.25 -4.08
C GLU A 79 -17.57 -2.56 -3.64
N VAL A 80 -16.60 -2.35 -4.55
CA VAL A 80 -15.34 -1.66 -4.23
C VAL A 80 -15.60 -0.25 -3.69
N ARG A 81 -16.52 0.51 -4.31
CA ARG A 81 -16.86 1.85 -3.83
C ARG A 81 -17.43 1.83 -2.43
N GLN A 82 -18.37 0.93 -2.17
CA GLN A 82 -18.95 0.76 -0.84
C GLN A 82 -17.89 0.37 0.20
N THR A 83 -16.99 -0.55 -0.14
CA THR A 83 -15.86 -0.91 0.74
C THR A 83 -14.97 0.30 1.03
N LEU A 84 -14.65 1.12 0.02
CA LEU A 84 -13.86 2.33 0.22
C LEU A 84 -14.59 3.34 1.12
N ASP A 85 -15.89 3.55 0.94
CA ASP A 85 -16.68 4.44 1.81
C ASP A 85 -16.73 3.93 3.26
N GLN A 86 -16.78 2.61 3.47
CA GLN A 86 -16.72 2.01 4.82
C GLN A 86 -15.35 2.18 5.48
N ILE A 87 -14.27 2.02 4.73
CA ILE A 87 -12.89 2.14 5.24
C ILE A 87 -12.53 3.59 5.51
N LEU A 88 -12.85 4.49 4.58
CA LEU A 88 -12.51 5.92 4.68
C LEU A 88 -13.43 6.67 5.66
N GLY A 89 -14.62 6.14 5.91
CA GLY A 89 -15.63 6.79 6.73
C GLY A 89 -16.41 7.87 5.98
N PRO A 90 -17.29 8.62 6.67
CA PRO A 90 -18.12 9.63 6.06
C PRO A 90 -17.28 10.80 5.54
N TRP A 91 -17.57 11.22 4.30
CA TRP A 91 -16.98 12.43 3.74
C TRP A 91 -17.41 13.68 4.53
N PRO A 92 -16.49 14.63 4.79
CA PRO A 92 -16.85 15.87 5.46
C PRO A 92 -17.83 16.69 4.61
N ALA A 93 -18.60 17.56 5.26
CA ALA A 93 -19.48 18.49 4.56
C ALA A 93 -18.67 19.38 3.61
N ARG A 94 -19.21 19.62 2.41
CA ARG A 94 -18.57 20.51 1.44
C ARG A 94 -18.49 21.93 2.03
N SER A 95 -17.29 22.49 2.02
CA SER A 95 -17.03 23.87 2.44
C SER A 95 -16.56 24.70 1.25
N PRO A 96 -16.72 26.04 1.29
CA PRO A 96 -16.14 26.91 0.28
C PRO A 96 -14.62 26.72 0.20
N LEU A 97 -14.09 26.65 -1.02
CA LEU A 97 -12.67 26.38 -1.26
C LEU A 97 -11.76 27.54 -0.80
N ASN A 98 -12.29 28.77 -0.70
CA ASN A 98 -11.54 29.97 -0.30
C ASN A 98 -10.17 30.13 -1.00
N ALA A 99 -10.12 29.76 -2.28
CA ALA A 99 -8.88 29.75 -3.05
C ALA A 99 -8.41 31.17 -3.39
N ARG A 100 -7.12 31.42 -3.18
CA ARG A 100 -6.47 32.69 -3.51
C ARG A 100 -5.16 32.46 -4.24
N VAL A 101 -4.89 33.32 -5.23
CA VAL A 101 -3.59 33.38 -5.91
C VAL A 101 -2.67 34.28 -5.09
N THR A 102 -1.56 33.75 -4.60
CA THR A 102 -0.60 34.47 -3.76
C THR A 102 0.57 35.05 -4.54
N GLY A 103 0.73 34.63 -5.80
CA GLY A 103 1.75 35.19 -6.69
C GLY A 103 1.73 34.53 -8.06
N ILE A 104 2.31 35.23 -9.03
CA ILE A 104 2.38 34.77 -10.42
C ILE A 104 3.83 34.83 -10.89
N LEU A 105 4.33 33.72 -11.42
CA LEU A 105 5.61 33.65 -12.10
C LEU A 105 5.35 33.57 -13.60
N ARG A 106 5.92 34.50 -14.36
CA ARG A 106 5.88 34.45 -15.82
C ARG A 106 7.14 33.75 -16.33
N LYS A 107 6.97 32.81 -17.24
CA LYS A 107 8.04 32.08 -17.93
C LYS A 107 7.77 32.14 -19.43
N ASP A 108 8.77 31.73 -20.21
CA ASP A 108 8.56 31.62 -21.65
C ASP A 108 7.53 30.52 -21.93
N GLY A 109 6.51 30.83 -22.75
CA GLY A 109 5.45 29.90 -23.12
C GLY A 109 4.38 29.58 -22.07
N TYR A 110 4.54 29.94 -20.78
CA TYR A 110 3.55 29.67 -19.73
C TYR A 110 3.68 30.60 -18.50
N ARG A 111 2.70 30.57 -17.61
CA ARG A 111 2.77 31.18 -16.29
C ARG A 111 2.48 30.16 -15.19
N VAL A 112 2.97 30.44 -13.99
CA VAL A 112 2.69 29.65 -12.79
C VAL A 112 1.98 30.55 -11.78
N GLU A 113 0.77 30.18 -11.39
CA GLU A 113 0.02 30.83 -10.32
C GLU A 113 0.22 30.02 -9.04
N LYS A 114 0.71 30.66 -7.98
CA LYS A 114 0.81 30.05 -6.66
C LYS A 114 -0.56 30.15 -6.02
N VAL A 115 -1.15 29.02 -5.67
CA VAL A 115 -2.51 28.94 -5.11
C VAL A 115 -2.43 28.44 -3.68
N VAL A 116 -3.24 29.03 -2.81
CA VAL A 116 -3.57 28.45 -1.52
C VAL A 116 -5.08 28.44 -1.38
N PHE A 117 -5.62 27.36 -0.81
CA PHE A 117 -7.04 27.14 -0.66
C PHE A 117 -7.32 26.35 0.61
N GLU A 118 -8.57 26.31 1.05
CA GLU A 118 -9.00 25.53 2.21
C GLU A 118 -9.55 24.17 1.76
N SER A 119 -8.93 23.07 2.23
CA SER A 119 -9.47 21.72 2.00
C SER A 119 -10.60 21.38 2.99
N MET A 120 -10.54 21.98 4.18
CA MET A 120 -11.56 22.01 5.22
C MET A 120 -11.46 23.37 5.92
N PRO A 121 -12.50 23.83 6.66
CA PRO A 121 -12.45 25.12 7.35
C PRO A 121 -11.20 25.24 8.23
N GLY A 122 -10.36 26.25 7.97
CA GLY A 122 -9.09 26.48 8.67
C GLY A 122 -7.90 25.64 8.17
N PHE A 123 -8.11 24.60 7.35
CA PHE A 123 -7.07 23.73 6.82
C PHE A 123 -6.62 24.17 5.44
N HIS A 124 -5.47 24.85 5.40
CA HIS A 124 -4.93 25.41 4.18
C HIS A 124 -4.04 24.42 3.43
N VAL A 125 -4.28 24.28 2.13
CA VAL A 125 -3.46 23.51 1.20
C VAL A 125 -2.86 24.46 0.18
N THR A 126 -1.57 24.27 -0.11
CA THR A 126 -0.85 25.06 -1.12
C THR A 126 -0.63 24.25 -2.39
N GLY A 127 -0.50 24.94 -3.52
CA GLY A 127 -0.24 24.33 -4.81
C GLY A 127 0.21 25.34 -5.84
N ALA A 128 0.49 24.86 -7.04
CA ALA A 128 0.87 25.68 -8.18
C ALA A 128 0.06 25.27 -9.42
N LEU A 129 -0.48 26.27 -10.12
CA LEU A 129 -1.22 26.11 -11.34
C LEU A 129 -0.35 26.58 -12.51
N PHE A 130 0.05 25.65 -13.37
CA PHE A 130 0.83 25.92 -14.56
C PHE A 130 -0.12 26.09 -15.74
N ILE A 131 -0.09 27.27 -16.35
CA ILE A 131 -1.06 27.68 -17.36
C ILE A 131 -0.31 28.09 -18.64
N PRO A 132 -0.56 27.44 -19.78
CA PRO A 132 0.06 27.82 -21.05
C PRO A 132 -0.26 29.27 -21.43
N ALA A 133 0.67 29.99 -22.03
CA ALA A 133 0.50 31.41 -22.35
C ALA A 133 -0.66 31.68 -23.32
N ARG A 134 -0.91 30.75 -24.25
CA ARG A 134 -2.00 30.83 -25.24
C ARG A 134 -3.32 30.25 -24.72
N HIS A 135 -3.39 29.84 -23.45
CA HIS A 135 -4.61 29.29 -22.88
C HIS A 135 -5.66 30.38 -22.69
N SER A 136 -6.82 30.21 -23.31
CA SER A 136 -7.98 31.09 -23.15
C SER A 136 -9.24 30.24 -22.93
N GLY A 137 -10.08 30.65 -21.98
CA GLY A 137 -11.34 29.97 -21.69
C GLY A 137 -11.17 28.60 -21.02
N ARG A 138 -12.06 27.66 -21.34
CA ARG A 138 -12.06 26.30 -20.81
C ARG A 138 -11.09 25.44 -21.63
N GLY A 139 -10.32 24.59 -20.96
CA GLY A 139 -9.49 23.60 -21.62
C GLY A 139 -9.16 22.43 -20.69
N PRO A 140 -8.41 21.45 -21.19
CA PRO A 140 -8.10 20.27 -20.41
C PRO A 140 -7.19 20.64 -19.23
N ALA A 141 -7.54 20.13 -18.05
CA ALA A 141 -6.81 20.33 -16.81
C ALA A 141 -6.38 18.99 -16.22
N ILE A 142 -5.17 18.94 -15.67
CA ILE A 142 -4.58 17.76 -15.03
C ILE A 142 -4.30 18.09 -13.58
N LEU A 143 -4.86 17.29 -12.67
CA LEU A 143 -4.45 17.25 -11.28
C LEU A 143 -3.23 16.35 -11.15
N ASN A 144 -2.08 16.94 -10.87
CA ASN A 144 -0.82 16.26 -10.65
C ASN A 144 -0.60 16.05 -9.14
N VAL A 145 -0.69 14.79 -8.72
CA VAL A 145 -0.40 14.36 -7.34
C VAL A 145 1.00 13.74 -7.34
N ILE A 146 1.88 14.25 -6.50
CA ILE A 146 3.29 13.85 -6.44
C ILE A 146 3.52 12.73 -5.40
N GLY A 147 4.59 11.97 -5.53
CA GLY A 147 5.05 11.07 -4.48
C GLY A 147 5.92 11.79 -3.44
N HIS A 148 6.39 11.03 -2.43
CA HIS A 148 7.28 11.55 -1.40
C HIS A 148 8.58 12.11 -1.98
N SER A 149 8.79 13.42 -1.84
CA SER A 149 10.02 14.10 -2.22
C SER A 149 10.17 15.40 -1.44
N THR A 150 11.37 15.65 -0.91
CA THR A 150 11.74 16.88 -0.18
C THR A 150 11.70 18.15 -1.05
N GLN A 151 11.70 17.99 -2.38
CA GLN A 151 11.55 19.10 -3.32
C GLN A 151 10.11 19.20 -3.86
N ALA A 152 9.21 18.32 -3.39
CA ALA A 152 7.84 18.21 -3.87
C ALA A 152 7.80 18.20 -5.42
N PHE A 153 6.83 18.91 -6.01
CA PHE A 153 6.66 19.02 -7.46
C PHE A 153 7.78 19.79 -8.15
N ARG A 154 8.69 20.43 -7.40
CA ARG A 154 9.81 21.22 -7.93
C ARG A 154 10.99 20.34 -8.33
N ARG A 155 10.97 19.06 -7.95
CA ARG A 155 11.93 18.06 -8.41
C ARG A 155 11.87 17.93 -9.93
N ASP A 156 13.04 17.73 -10.54
CA ASP A 156 13.25 17.60 -11.99
C ASP A 156 12.27 16.64 -12.68
N ILE A 157 12.06 15.43 -12.13
CA ILE A 157 11.16 14.43 -12.71
C ILE A 157 9.71 14.93 -12.84
N TYR A 158 9.23 15.70 -11.87
CA TYR A 158 7.86 16.24 -11.88
C TYR A 158 7.79 17.47 -12.77
N GLN A 159 8.79 18.36 -12.72
CA GLN A 159 8.88 19.51 -13.61
C GLN A 159 8.87 19.08 -15.08
N ASN A 160 9.61 18.04 -15.44
CA ASN A 160 9.63 17.51 -16.80
C ASN A 160 8.23 17.08 -17.27
N VAL A 161 7.48 16.36 -16.44
CA VAL A 161 6.10 15.94 -16.80
C VAL A 161 5.17 17.15 -16.89
N ILE A 162 5.20 18.03 -15.89
CA ILE A 162 4.35 19.23 -15.83
C ILE A 162 4.57 20.10 -17.07
N LEU A 163 5.82 20.45 -17.37
CA LEU A 163 6.15 21.34 -18.49
C LEU A 163 5.84 20.71 -19.85
N ASN A 164 6.06 19.39 -20.00
CA ASN A 164 5.68 18.67 -21.21
C ASN A 164 4.18 18.68 -21.48
N LEU A 165 3.35 18.69 -20.44
CA LEU A 165 1.89 18.78 -20.55
C LEU A 165 1.45 20.23 -20.82
N VAL A 166 2.07 21.19 -20.15
CA VAL A 166 1.82 22.62 -20.36
C VAL A 166 2.14 23.03 -21.80
N HIS A 167 3.27 22.57 -22.36
CA HIS A 167 3.62 22.82 -23.76
C HIS A 167 2.64 22.16 -24.76
N LYS A 168 1.91 21.10 -24.35
CA LYS A 168 0.82 20.51 -25.13
C LYS A 168 -0.52 21.21 -24.94
N GLY A 169 -0.57 22.29 -24.17
CA GLY A 169 -1.78 23.11 -23.97
C GLY A 169 -2.63 22.72 -22.76
N PHE A 170 -2.16 21.80 -21.91
CA PHE A 170 -2.86 21.43 -20.69
C PHE A 170 -2.61 22.45 -19.58
N VAL A 171 -3.63 22.73 -18.79
CA VAL A 171 -3.45 23.37 -17.48
C VAL A 171 -3.07 22.28 -16.49
N VAL A 172 -2.01 22.47 -15.71
CA VAL A 172 -1.56 21.47 -14.74
C VAL A 172 -1.61 22.07 -13.35
N PHE A 173 -2.43 21.51 -12.47
CA PHE A 173 -2.48 21.86 -11.06
C PHE A 173 -1.72 20.83 -10.25
N THR A 174 -0.73 21.26 -9.47
CA THR A 174 0.03 20.39 -8.58
C THR A 174 -0.14 20.83 -7.14
N ILE A 175 -0.48 19.87 -6.27
CA ILE A 175 -0.69 20.12 -4.84
C ILE A 175 0.61 19.80 -4.10
N ASP A 176 0.94 20.61 -3.09
CA ASP A 176 2.07 20.34 -2.20
C ASP A 176 1.64 19.35 -1.10
N LEU A 177 2.14 18.12 -1.18
CA LEU A 177 1.75 17.03 -0.29
C LEU A 177 2.62 16.93 0.96
N GLU A 178 3.80 17.56 0.98
CA GLU A 178 4.68 17.49 2.16
C GLU A 178 4.04 18.19 3.36
N GLN A 179 3.26 19.26 3.13
CA GLN A 179 2.49 19.91 4.17
C GLN A 179 1.33 19.05 4.71
N LEU A 180 0.78 18.12 3.91
CA LEU A 180 -0.25 17.19 4.37
C LEU A 180 0.34 16.08 5.26
N ILE A 181 1.53 15.58 4.93
CA ILE A 181 2.15 14.48 5.67
C ILE A 181 2.62 14.94 7.05
N HIS A 182 3.19 16.15 7.16
CA HIS A 182 3.64 16.67 8.45
C HIS A 182 2.48 16.98 9.42
N TRP A 183 1.26 17.15 8.90
CA TRP A 183 0.04 17.33 9.68
C TRP A 183 -0.62 16.00 10.08
N CYS A 184 -0.51 14.95 9.26
CA CYS A 184 -1.14 13.65 9.55
C CYS A 184 -0.34 12.79 10.56
N VAL A 185 0.89 13.20 10.90
CA VAL A 185 1.80 12.50 11.84
C VAL A 185 1.99 13.30 13.15
N ARG A 186 1.15 14.30 13.40
CA ARG A 186 0.99 14.97 14.70
C ARG A 186 -0.45 14.82 15.19
#